data_AF-A0A0S4TNQ8-F1
#
_entry.id   AF-A0A0S4TNQ8-F1
#
_cell.length_a   1.000
_cell.length_b   1.000
_cell.length_c   1.000
_cell.angle_alpha   90.00
_cell.angle_beta   90.00
_cell.angle_gamma   90.00
#
_symmetry.space_group_name_H-M   'P 1'
#
loop_
_entity.id
_entity.type
_entity.pdbx_description
1 polymer ?
#
loop_
_entity_poly.entity_id
_entity_poly.type
_entity_poly.pdbx_seq_one_letter_code
_entity_poly.pdbx_strand_id
1 'polypeptide(L)' 'MMTSENQIDLDIALRKLHELALEDGDLGYEYWHRIAQLLRRAASMESEIETLSQELEKCRARRGT' A
#
# COMPACT_ATOMS: atom_id res chain seq x y z
N MET A 1 -7.58 -5.10 18.13
CA MET A 1 -8.36 -5.46 16.93
C MET A 1 -8.63 -4.18 16.17
N MET A 2 -7.82 -3.88 15.16
CA MET A 2 -8.07 -2.76 14.25
C MET A 2 -8.60 -3.33 12.94
N THR A 3 -9.91 -3.20 12.77
CA THR A 3 -10.67 -3.05 11.51
C THR A 3 -10.09 -3.72 10.26
N SER A 4 -10.34 -5.01 10.09
CA SER A 4 -10.17 -5.71 8.81
C SER A 4 -11.22 -5.31 7.76
N GLU A 5 -12.24 -4.51 8.12
CA GLU A 5 -13.34 -4.10 7.24
C GLU A 5 -12.96 -3.01 6.21
N ASN A 6 -11.76 -2.44 6.30
CA ASN A 6 -11.32 -1.32 5.45
C ASN A 6 -9.99 -1.56 4.72
N GLN A 7 -9.52 -2.82 4.65
CA GLN A 7 -8.32 -3.12 3.86
C GLN A 7 -8.63 -2.96 2.38
N ILE A 8 -8.00 -1.96 1.76
CA ILE A 8 -8.07 -1.75 0.32
C ILE A 8 -7.35 -2.93 -0.33
N ASP A 9 -8.09 -3.74 -1.10
CA ASP A 9 -7.48 -4.70 -2.00
C ASP A 9 -6.71 -3.91 -3.07
N LEU A 10 -5.39 -3.92 -2.94
CA LEU A 10 -4.50 -3.14 -3.78
C LEU A 10 -4.56 -3.61 -5.25
N ASP A 11 -4.79 -4.90 -5.51
CA ASP A 11 -4.89 -5.42 -6.87
C ASP A 11 -6.14 -4.87 -7.56
N ILE A 12 -7.28 -4.94 -6.87
CA ILE A 12 -8.55 -4.38 -7.35
C ILE A 12 -8.42 -2.87 -7.57
N ALA A 13 -7.83 -2.14 -6.62
CA ALA A 13 -7.66 -0.70 -6.71
C ALA A 13 -6.79 -0.29 -7.91
N LEU A 14 -5.64 -0.95 -8.09
CA LEU A 14 -4.72 -0.65 -9.19
C LEU A 14 -5.33 -1.00 -10.55
N ARG A 15 -6.08 -2.09 -10.65
CA ARG A 15 -6.80 -2.46 -11.86
C ARG A 15 -7.84 -1.39 -12.22
N LYS A 16 -8.63 -0.93 -11.24
CA LYS A 16 -9.65 0.11 -11.46
C LYS A 16 -9.04 1.44 -11.88
N LEU A 17 -7.92 1.84 -11.29
CA LEU A 17 -7.19 3.03 -11.70
C LEU A 17 -6.64 2.90 -13.14
N HIS A 18 -6.20 1.72 -13.54
CA HIS A 18 -5.77 1.48 -14.92
C HIS A 18 -6.93 1.56 -15.92
N GLU A 19 -8.11 1.03 -15.57
CA GLU A 19 -9.32 1.16 -16.38
C GLU A 19 -9.69 2.65 -16.57
N LEU A 20 -9.71 3.44 -15.48
CA LEU A 20 -9.96 4.90 -15.53
C LEU A 20 -8.90 5.65 -16.36
N ALA A 21 -7.63 5.24 -16.25
CA ALA A 21 -6.53 5.82 -17.03
C ALA A 21 -6.75 5.71 -18.54
N LEU A 22 -7.41 4.65 -19.00
CA LEU A 22 -7.69 4.42 -20.42
C LEU A 22 -8.93 5.18 -20.91
N GLU A 23 -9.88 5.50 -20.03
CA GLU A 23 -11.13 6.20 -20.35
C GLU A 23 -10.93 7.71 -20.57
N ASP A 24 -10.05 8.34 -19.80
CA ASP A 24 -9.89 9.80 -19.76
C ASP A 24 -8.86 10.37 -20.78
N GLY A 25 -8.31 9.53 -21.67
CA GLY A 25 -7.25 9.92 -22.60
C GLY A 25 -5.93 10.29 -21.91
N ASP A 26 -4.98 10.87 -22.64
CA ASP A 26 -3.58 11.05 -22.18
C ASP A 26 -3.45 11.82 -20.85
N LEU A 27 -4.31 12.83 -20.61
CA LEU A 27 -4.26 13.64 -19.39
C LEU A 27 -4.76 12.85 -18.16
N GLY A 28 -5.83 12.08 -18.31
CA GLY A 28 -6.29 11.19 -17.24
C GLY A 28 -5.36 10.01 -17.02
N TYR A 29 -4.72 9.52 -18.08
CA TYR A 29 -3.73 8.46 -17.97
C TYR A 29 -2.60 8.83 -17.01
N GLU A 30 -1.97 10.01 -17.19
CA GLU A 30 -0.90 10.46 -16.27
C GLU A 30 -1.40 10.62 -14.83
N TYR A 31 -2.59 11.19 -14.65
CA TYR A 31 -3.17 11.42 -13.32
C TYR A 31 -3.41 10.09 -12.59
N TRP A 32 -4.17 9.18 -13.20
CA TRP A 32 -4.51 7.88 -12.62
C TRP A 32 -3.26 7.00 -12.42
N HIS A 33 -2.29 7.10 -13.32
CA HIS A 33 -1.00 6.42 -13.16
C HIS A 33 -0.23 6.92 -11.93
N ARG A 34 -0.19 8.23 -11.68
CA ARG A 34 0.46 8.79 -10.48
C ARG A 34 -0.25 8.37 -9.19
N ILE A 35 -1.58 8.33 -9.19
CA ILE A 35 -2.36 7.81 -8.05
C ILE A 35 -2.03 6.33 -7.79
N ALA A 36 -1.95 5.51 -8.84
CA ALA A 36 -1.55 4.10 -8.71
C ALA A 36 -0.14 3.93 -8.12
N GLN A 37 0.82 4.77 -8.54
CA GLN A 37 2.17 4.76 -7.96
C GLN A 37 2.17 5.15 -6.48
N LEU A 38 1.36 6.13 -6.07
CA LEU A 38 1.24 6.55 -4.68
C LEU A 38 0.73 5.39 -3.80
N LEU A 39 -0.29 4.67 -4.26
CA LEU A 39 -0.83 3.52 -3.54
C LEU A 39 0.21 2.38 -3.41
N ARG A 40 0.96 2.08 -4.47
CA ARG A 40 2.04 1.07 -4.40
C ARG A 40 3.11 1.45 -3.37
N ARG A 41 3.50 2.72 -3.33
CA ARG A 41 4.49 3.21 -2.36
C ARG A 41 3.96 3.12 -0.93
N ALA A 42 2.70 3.50 -0.71
CA ALA A 42 2.07 3.39 0.61
C ALA A 42 2.03 1.93 1.09
N ALA A 43 1.64 0.99 0.23
CA ALA A 43 1.63 -0.44 0.58
C ALA A 43 3.03 -0.99 0.87
N SER A 44 4.05 -0.57 0.12
CA SER A 44 5.46 -0.92 0.41
C SER A 44 5.88 -0.40 1.78
N MET A 45 5.56 0.87 2.09
CA MET A 45 5.88 1.47 3.38
C MET A 45 5.17 0.78 4.54
N GLU A 46 3.91 0.38 4.37
CA GLU A 46 3.16 -0.38 5.38
C GLU A 46 3.84 -1.73 5.66
N SER A 47 4.24 -2.46 4.62
CA SER A 47 4.97 -3.73 4.76
C SER A 47 6.34 -3.55 5.44
N GLU A 48 7.08 -2.49 5.12
CA GLU A 48 8.33 -2.16 5.79
C GLU A 48 8.13 -1.84 7.27
N ILE A 49 7.11 -1.05 7.60
CA ILE A 49 6.75 -0.72 8.99
C ILE A 49 6.40 -1.99 9.77
N GLU A 50 5.63 -2.91 9.18
CA GLU A 50 5.30 -4.17 9.83
C GLU A 50 6.56 -5.00 10.08
N THR A 51 7.44 -5.11 9.08
CA THR A 51 8.72 -5.84 9.20
C THR A 51 9.59 -5.25 10.31
N LEU A 52 9.80 -3.94 10.30
CA LEU A 52 10.59 -3.23 11.32
C LEU A 52 9.97 -3.38 12.71
N SER A 53 8.64 -3.35 12.82
CA SER A 53 7.93 -3.55 14.09
C SER A 53 8.17 -4.96 14.63
N GLN A 54 8.13 -5.99 13.78
CA GLN A 54 8.41 -7.37 14.18
C GLN A 54 9.87 -7.56 14.60
N GLU A 55 10.83 -6.95 13.90
CA GLU A 55 12.25 -7.00 14.26
C GLU A 55 12.54 -6.32 15.60
N LEU A 56 11.91 -5.18 15.83
CA LEU A 56 12.03 -4.42 17.07
C LEU A 56 11.46 -5.20 18.27
N GLU A 57 10.33 -5.88 18.08
CA GLU A 57 9.76 -6.75 19.11
C GLU A 57 10.67 -7.95 19.44
N LYS A 58 11.25 -8.59 18.41
CA LYS A 58 12.27 -9.65 18.61
C LYS A 58 13.48 -9.14 19.38
N CYS A 59 13.94 -7.92 19.10
CA CYS A 59 15.05 -7.31 19.81
C CYS A 59 14.72 -7.03 21.28
N ARG A 60 13.51 -6.54 21.57
CA ARG A 60 13.03 -6.30 22.94
C ARG A 60 12.93 -7.59 23.73
N ALA A 61 12.36 -8.64 23.15
CA ALA A 61 12.25 -9.95 23.79
C ALA A 61 13.62 -10.54 24.18
N ARG A 62 14.66 -10.35 23.34
CA ARG A 62 16.04 -10.79 23.62
C ARG A 62 16.74 -9.98 24.72
N ARG A 63 16.32 -8.74 24.98
CA ARG A 63 16.90 -7.87 26.01
C ARG A 63 16.18 -7.93 27.35
N GLY A 64 14.98 -8.54 27.39
CA GLY A 64 14.17 -8.76 28.59
C GLY A 64 14.46 -10.08 29.33
N THR A 65 15.50 -10.81 28.91
CA THR A 65 16.09 -11.98 29.58
C THR A 65 17.48 -11.63 30.08
#